data_AF-A0A3L7Q1P7-F1
#
_entry.id   AF-A0A3L7Q1P7-F1
#
_cell.length_a   1.000
_cell.length_b   1.000
_cell.length_c   1.000
_cell.angle_alpha   90.00
_cell.angle_beta   90.00
_cell.angle_gamma   90.00
#
_symmetry.space_group_name_H-M   'P 1'
#
loop_
_entity.id
_entity.type
_entity.pdbx_description
1 polymer ?
#
loop_
_entity_poly.entity_id
_entity_poly.type
_entity_poly.pdbx_seq_one_letter_code
_entity_poly.pdbx_strand_id
1 'polypeptide(L)'
;MAIVVQCSCGRTLRAPNSMAGKAAPCICGELVSLPEPELLDHSAPVEPEWQDADEAASEAPILHPPRKKPKRPRVFQTHLDQPARPDIPEGTTSGSLMRPSSGKRKRRRDQITTAERKRQGKETILTGIKRSFLFPLRAESLITIGILAFAYSLFTSVLQFVPGGMLAGGFRMMALQVMGTILILGYFTHFLFQIFRIASVDEDDLPLAMDFDQDAILTDLWNWLTAAWWSFLFYGVFALIAGDLGSLGDQFILRGTILGCCLALLPMALMSAALHLQWLASNPWTVLTAICRTATEYFLTLLMFGTLCLVPLAIGYLLPPIPVVRHLIVWLLMFYAVTASAYGFGNFYYRNRKKIGWFGELPPLV
;
A
#
# COMPACT_ATOMS: atom_id res chain seq x y z
N MET A 1 -7.92 19.81 -0.62
CA MET A 1 -9.37 19.67 -0.34
C MET A 1 -9.87 18.42 -1.05
N ALA A 2 -10.92 17.77 -0.55
CA ALA A 2 -11.47 16.54 -1.14
C ALA A 2 -12.90 16.82 -1.66
N ILE A 3 -13.20 16.34 -2.87
CA ILE A 3 -14.53 16.46 -3.47
C ILE A 3 -15.43 15.39 -2.84
N VAL A 4 -16.51 15.81 -2.20
CA VAL A 4 -17.49 14.89 -1.59
C VAL A 4 -18.73 14.84 -2.48
N VAL A 5 -18.97 13.70 -3.12
CA VAL A 5 -20.13 13.50 -4.01
C VAL A 5 -20.98 12.34 -3.50
N GLN A 6 -22.29 12.52 -3.44
CA GLN A 6 -23.21 11.45 -3.06
C GLN A 6 -23.67 10.68 -4.29
N CYS A 7 -23.43 9.37 -4.31
CA CYS A 7 -23.89 8.50 -5.38
C CYS A 7 -25.40 8.25 -5.28
N SER A 8 -26.02 7.82 -6.39
CA SER A 8 -27.41 7.36 -6.48
C SER A 8 -27.78 6.29 -5.43
N CYS A 9 -26.80 5.47 -5.00
CA CYS A 9 -26.98 4.46 -3.97
C CYS A 9 -27.00 5.02 -2.54
N GLY A 10 -26.90 6.34 -2.36
CA GLY A 10 -26.94 7.04 -1.08
C GLY A 10 -25.59 7.15 -0.36
N ARG A 11 -24.53 6.51 -0.86
CA ARG A 11 -23.19 6.55 -0.27
C ARG A 11 -22.42 7.79 -0.72
N THR A 12 -21.64 8.36 0.21
CA THR A 12 -20.74 9.48 -0.06
C THR A 12 -19.39 8.96 -0.55
N LEU A 13 -18.93 9.49 -1.68
CA LEU A 13 -17.60 9.27 -2.24
C LEU A 13 -16.74 10.48 -1.90
N ARG A 14 -15.53 10.22 -1.41
CA ARG A 14 -14.49 11.24 -1.23
C ARG A 14 -13.43 10.98 -2.28
N ALA A 15 -13.27 11.91 -3.22
CA ALA A 15 -12.24 11.84 -4.25
C ALA A 15 -11.23 12.99 -4.06
N PRO A 16 -9.94 12.76 -4.36
CA PRO A 16 -8.96 13.84 -4.36
C PRO A 16 -9.28 14.85 -5.47
N ASN A 17 -8.93 16.12 -5.28
CA ASN A 17 -9.16 17.19 -6.26
C ASN A 17 -8.50 16.89 -7.64
N SER A 18 -7.47 16.05 -7.70
CA SER A 18 -6.84 15.61 -8.96
C SER A 18 -7.77 14.77 -9.86
N MET A 19 -8.91 14.32 -9.34
CA MET A 19 -9.95 13.62 -10.08
C MET A 19 -11.16 14.51 -10.45
N ALA A 20 -11.09 15.81 -10.18
CA ALA A 20 -12.03 16.80 -10.71
C ALA A 20 -12.30 16.59 -12.22
N GLY A 21 -13.56 16.61 -12.64
CA GLY A 21 -13.97 16.39 -14.03
C GLY A 21 -13.84 14.95 -14.54
N LYS A 22 -13.29 14.02 -13.74
CA LYS A 22 -13.20 12.60 -14.08
C LYS A 22 -14.35 11.81 -13.45
N ALA A 23 -14.68 10.67 -14.05
CA ALA A 23 -15.63 9.74 -13.47
C ALA A 23 -14.94 8.86 -12.43
N ALA A 24 -15.45 8.84 -11.20
CA ALA A 24 -14.98 7.95 -10.15
C ALA A 24 -15.98 6.79 -9.95
N PRO A 25 -15.50 5.55 -9.82
CA PRO A 25 -16.38 4.42 -9.55
C PRO A 25 -16.92 4.47 -8.12
N CYS A 26 -18.25 4.37 -7.97
CA CYS A 26 -18.87 4.12 -6.68
C CYS A 26 -18.80 2.62 -6.32
N ILE A 27 -18.89 2.30 -5.03
CA ILE A 27 -18.97 0.92 -4.51
C ILE A 27 -20.18 0.15 -5.09
N CYS A 28 -21.25 0.85 -5.51
CA CYS A 28 -22.38 0.21 -6.21
C CYS A 28 -22.08 -0.15 -7.67
N GLY A 29 -20.90 0.21 -8.20
CA GLY A 29 -20.48 -0.01 -9.59
C GLY A 29 -21.09 0.99 -10.58
N GLU A 30 -21.59 2.13 -10.10
CA GLU A 30 -22.00 3.27 -10.93
C GLU A 30 -20.86 4.28 -10.99
N LEU A 31 -20.54 4.75 -12.19
CA LEU A 31 -19.55 5.80 -12.40
C LEU A 31 -20.22 7.13 -12.07
N VAL A 32 -19.68 7.84 -11.08
CA VAL A 32 -20.15 9.16 -10.65
C VAL A 32 -19.19 10.19 -11.23
N SER A 33 -19.70 11.09 -12.06
CA SER A 33 -18.92 12.23 -12.55
C SER A 33 -18.61 13.16 -11.38
N LEU A 34 -17.32 13.39 -11.12
CA LEU A 34 -16.89 14.38 -10.16
C LEU A 34 -17.05 15.76 -10.80
N PRO A 35 -17.72 16.71 -10.14
CA PRO A 35 -17.86 18.06 -10.67
C PRO A 35 -16.48 18.63 -10.95
N GLU A 36 -16.30 19.19 -12.15
CA GLU A 36 -15.15 20.01 -12.43
C GLU A 36 -15.26 21.24 -11.52
N PRO A 37 -14.20 21.63 -10.78
CA PRO A 37 -14.20 22.88 -10.06
C PRO A 37 -14.29 23.94 -11.15
N GLU A 38 -15.50 24.44 -11.38
CA GLU A 38 -15.68 25.68 -12.11
C GLU A 38 -14.67 26.65 -11.50
N LEU A 39 -13.78 27.16 -12.35
CA LEU A 39 -12.96 28.31 -12.03
C LEU A 39 -13.94 29.38 -11.57
N LEU A 40 -14.18 29.43 -10.26
CA LEU A 40 -14.88 30.51 -9.60
C LEU A 40 -13.97 31.70 -9.78
N ASP A 41 -14.24 32.42 -10.87
CA ASP A 41 -13.78 33.76 -11.11
C ASP A 41 -14.00 34.53 -9.80
N HIS A 42 -12.93 35.15 -9.31
CA HIS A 42 -12.93 35.92 -8.08
C HIS A 42 -13.87 37.13 -8.23
N SER A 43 -15.16 36.96 -7.95
CA SER A 43 -16.09 38.08 -7.87
C SER A 43 -16.89 38.04 -6.57
N ALA A 44 -16.59 39.05 -5.75
CA ALA A 44 -17.27 39.56 -4.55
C ALA A 44 -17.02 38.82 -3.21
N PRO A 45 -16.34 39.47 -2.25
CA PRO A 45 -16.34 39.03 -0.86
C PRO A 45 -17.71 39.35 -0.25
N VAL A 46 -18.44 38.30 0.14
CA VAL A 46 -19.62 38.44 1.00
C VAL A 46 -19.09 38.40 2.43
N GLU A 47 -19.18 39.52 3.14
CA GLU A 47 -18.90 39.61 4.58
C GLU A 47 -19.88 38.69 5.33
N PRO A 48 -19.41 37.83 6.25
CA PRO A 48 -20.28 37.07 7.12
C PRO A 48 -20.82 37.98 8.24
N GLU A 49 -22.12 38.15 8.26
CA GLU A 49 -22.89 38.75 9.36
C GLU A 49 -22.82 37.80 10.57
N TRP A 50 -22.16 38.23 11.64
CA TRP A 50 -22.08 37.49 12.90
C TRP A 50 -23.41 37.69 13.64
N GLN A 51 -24.21 36.63 13.74
CA GLN A 51 -25.34 36.58 14.66
C GLN A 51 -24.87 36.06 16.01
N ASP A 52 -25.06 36.90 17.02
CA ASP A 52 -24.72 36.67 18.41
C ASP A 52 -25.41 35.42 18.97
N ALA A 53 -24.63 34.64 19.70
CA ALA A 53 -25.07 33.48 20.44
C ALA A 53 -25.57 33.92 21.81
N ASP A 54 -26.86 33.77 22.07
CA ASP A 54 -27.39 33.73 23.42
C ASP A 54 -28.45 32.62 23.58
N GLU A 55 -28.20 31.85 24.63
CA GLU A 55 -29.13 31.17 25.54
C GLU A 55 -29.83 29.83 25.20
N ALA A 56 -29.65 28.95 26.20
CA ALA A 56 -30.61 28.02 26.80
C ALA A 56 -30.77 26.60 26.21
N ALA A 57 -30.07 25.68 26.88
CA ALA A 57 -30.61 24.54 27.62
C ALA A 57 -31.73 23.67 26.99
N SER A 58 -31.38 22.38 26.86
CA SER A 58 -32.20 21.19 27.15
C SER A 58 -33.51 20.98 26.37
N GLU A 59 -33.54 19.95 25.51
CA GLU A 59 -34.45 18.81 25.66
C GLU A 59 -34.16 17.69 24.64
N ALA A 60 -34.47 16.45 25.03
CA ALA A 60 -34.14 15.21 24.33
C ALA A 60 -34.77 15.08 22.93
N PRO A 61 -34.15 14.36 21.98
CA PRO A 61 -34.70 14.21 20.63
C PRO A 61 -35.86 13.20 20.60
N ILE A 62 -37.07 13.71 20.41
CA ILE A 62 -38.26 12.94 20.04
C ILE A 62 -38.11 12.48 18.57
N LEU A 63 -38.18 11.16 18.37
CA LEU A 63 -38.22 10.51 17.06
C LEU A 63 -39.51 10.89 16.29
N HIS A 64 -39.37 11.62 15.19
CA HIS A 64 -40.41 11.73 14.18
C HIS A 64 -40.22 10.68 13.07
N PRO A 65 -41.29 9.99 12.63
CA PRO A 65 -41.23 9.08 11.49
C PRO A 65 -41.08 9.84 10.16
N PRO A 66 -40.46 9.23 9.13
CA PRO A 66 -40.08 9.92 7.90
C PRO A 66 -41.30 10.34 7.06
N ARG A 67 -41.35 11.65 6.78
CA ARG A 67 -42.28 12.30 5.84
C ARG A 67 -41.98 11.80 4.41
N LYS A 68 -42.96 11.14 3.78
CA LYS A 68 -42.92 10.77 2.35
C LYS A 68 -42.83 12.02 1.49
N LYS A 69 -41.71 12.21 0.79
CA LYS A 69 -41.58 13.27 -0.23
C LYS A 69 -42.32 12.87 -1.52
N PRO A 70 -43.02 13.80 -2.18
CA PRO A 70 -43.73 13.54 -3.44
C PRO A 70 -42.75 13.32 -4.60
N LYS A 71 -43.07 12.36 -5.47
CA LYS A 71 -42.38 12.12 -6.75
C LYS A 71 -42.53 13.37 -7.63
N ARG A 72 -41.41 14.04 -7.91
CA ARG A 72 -41.33 15.02 -9.01
C ARG A 72 -41.04 14.30 -10.35
N PRO A 73 -41.55 14.83 -11.47
CA PRO A 73 -41.52 14.17 -12.77
C PRO A 73 -40.12 14.15 -13.38
N ARG A 74 -39.82 13.07 -14.11
CA ARG A 74 -38.66 12.96 -14.98
C ARG A 74 -38.82 13.92 -16.15
N VAL A 75 -37.93 14.90 -16.24
CA VAL A 75 -37.72 15.67 -17.48
C VAL A 75 -36.70 14.89 -18.31
N PHE A 76 -37.11 14.50 -19.50
CA PHE A 76 -36.21 13.97 -20.53
C PHE A 76 -35.68 15.13 -21.39
N GLN A 77 -34.43 14.94 -21.82
CA GLN A 77 -33.75 15.46 -23.01
C GLN A 77 -33.29 16.92 -23.06
N THR A 78 -32.00 17.05 -23.37
CA THR A 78 -31.56 17.77 -24.58
C THR A 78 -30.34 17.05 -25.15
N HIS A 79 -30.58 16.34 -26.27
CA HIS A 79 -29.52 16.01 -27.22
C HIS A 79 -29.24 17.27 -28.04
N LEU A 80 -27.98 17.66 -28.18
CA LEU A 80 -27.53 18.61 -29.17
C LEU A 80 -26.65 17.88 -30.20
N ASP A 81 -27.20 17.81 -31.41
CA ASP A 81 -26.62 17.97 -32.74
C ASP A 81 -25.38 17.17 -33.19
N GLN A 82 -25.62 16.27 -34.15
CA GLN A 82 -24.79 16.16 -35.36
C GLN A 82 -25.64 15.73 -36.58
N PRO A 83 -25.28 16.16 -37.81
CA PRO A 83 -26.24 16.35 -38.89
C PRO A 83 -26.37 15.18 -39.89
N ALA A 84 -27.59 15.09 -40.42
CA ALA A 84 -28.03 14.71 -41.76
C ALA A 84 -27.28 13.62 -42.56
N ARG A 85 -27.97 12.49 -42.78
CA ARG A 85 -27.93 11.75 -44.05
C ARG A 85 -29.30 11.11 -44.37
N PRO A 86 -29.73 11.07 -45.65
CA PRO A 86 -31.13 10.87 -46.02
C PRO A 86 -31.50 9.42 -46.40
N ASP A 87 -32.80 9.15 -46.20
CA ASP A 87 -33.75 8.29 -46.92
C ASP A 87 -33.49 6.79 -47.12
N ILE A 88 -34.11 5.97 -46.26
CA ILE A 88 -34.67 4.63 -46.61
C ILE A 88 -35.99 4.44 -45.82
N PRO A 89 -37.09 3.98 -46.46
CA PRO A 89 -38.45 4.14 -45.95
C PRO A 89 -38.88 3.08 -44.92
N GLU A 90 -39.88 3.51 -44.17
CA GLU A 90 -40.54 2.87 -43.04
C GLU A 90 -41.16 1.51 -43.36
N GLY A 91 -40.97 0.57 -42.44
CA GLY A 91 -41.69 -0.69 -42.33
C GLY A 91 -42.09 -0.93 -40.88
N THR A 92 -43.34 -0.60 -40.59
CA THR A 92 -44.13 -0.74 -39.37
C THR A 92 -43.96 -2.09 -38.66
N THR A 93 -43.81 -2.13 -37.33
CA THR A 93 -44.66 -2.91 -36.39
C THR A 93 -44.22 -2.82 -34.92
N SER A 94 -45.09 -2.20 -34.12
CA SER A 94 -45.61 -2.66 -32.82
C SER A 94 -44.71 -3.44 -31.83
N GLY A 95 -44.53 -2.83 -30.66
CA GLY A 95 -44.89 -3.45 -29.38
C GLY A 95 -43.91 -4.45 -28.77
N SER A 96 -42.99 -3.98 -27.93
CA SER A 96 -42.47 -4.78 -26.82
C SER A 96 -41.83 -3.89 -25.76
N LEU A 97 -42.50 -3.75 -24.61
CA LEU A 97 -41.91 -3.24 -23.37
C LEU A 97 -40.84 -4.25 -22.89
N MET A 98 -39.62 -4.13 -23.42
CA MET A 98 -38.48 -4.91 -22.96
C MET A 98 -38.06 -4.46 -21.56
N ARG A 99 -38.36 -5.31 -20.58
CA ARG A 99 -37.77 -5.29 -19.24
C ARG A 99 -36.24 -5.40 -19.37
N PRO A 100 -35.44 -4.51 -18.76
CA PRO A 100 -33.99 -4.56 -18.89
C PRO A 100 -33.46 -5.85 -18.25
N SER A 101 -32.80 -6.68 -19.05
CA SER A 101 -32.25 -7.97 -18.65
C SER A 101 -31.09 -7.80 -17.66
N SER A 102 -31.37 -7.89 -16.37
CA SER A 102 -30.36 -7.91 -15.29
C SER A 102 -29.43 -9.13 -15.34
N GLY A 103 -29.73 -10.14 -16.17
CA GLY A 103 -28.96 -11.38 -16.28
C GLY A 103 -27.60 -11.26 -16.97
N LYS A 104 -27.39 -10.28 -17.87
CA LYS A 104 -26.11 -10.15 -18.59
C LYS A 104 -24.96 -9.64 -17.70
N ARG A 105 -25.28 -8.84 -16.66
CA ARG A 105 -24.27 -8.27 -15.75
C ARG A 105 -23.68 -9.33 -14.80
N LYS A 106 -24.50 -10.30 -14.37
CA LYS A 106 -24.05 -11.43 -13.53
C LYS A 106 -23.10 -12.37 -14.31
N ARG A 107 -23.43 -12.70 -15.56
CA ARG A 107 -22.60 -13.56 -16.43
C ARG A 107 -21.22 -12.98 -16.74
N ARG A 108 -21.09 -11.65 -16.84
CA ARG A 108 -19.79 -10.97 -17.06
C ARG A 108 -18.91 -10.99 -15.81
N ARG A 109 -19.52 -10.93 -14.62
CA ARG A 109 -18.82 -10.98 -13.31
C ARG A 109 -18.22 -12.37 -13.05
N ASP A 110 -18.95 -13.42 -13.41
CA ASP A 110 -18.47 -14.80 -13.31
C ASP A 110 -17.36 -15.10 -14.34
N GLN A 111 -17.35 -14.41 -15.49
CA GLN A 111 -16.29 -14.54 -16.50
C GLN A 111 -14.98 -13.86 -16.10
N ILE A 112 -15.03 -12.68 -15.47
CA ILE A 112 -13.80 -12.00 -14.99
C ILE A 112 -13.14 -12.82 -13.89
N THR A 113 -13.93 -13.32 -12.93
CA THR A 113 -13.41 -14.15 -11.83
C THR A 113 -12.88 -15.52 -12.29
N THR A 114 -13.43 -16.10 -13.36
CA THR A 114 -12.91 -17.35 -13.93
C THR A 114 -11.66 -17.13 -14.79
N ALA A 115 -11.54 -16.00 -15.49
CA ALA A 115 -10.32 -15.63 -16.21
C ALA A 115 -9.17 -15.32 -15.24
N GLU A 116 -9.42 -14.60 -14.15
CA GLU A 116 -8.45 -14.38 -13.07
C GLU A 116 -8.03 -15.69 -12.41
N ARG A 117 -8.98 -16.59 -12.08
CA ARG A 117 -8.65 -17.93 -11.54
C ARG A 117 -7.77 -18.74 -12.51
N LYS A 118 -8.00 -18.62 -13.83
CA LYS A 118 -7.17 -19.29 -14.84
C LYS A 118 -5.78 -18.68 -14.97
N ARG A 119 -5.63 -17.35 -14.78
CA ARG A 119 -4.31 -16.68 -14.72
C ARG A 119 -3.55 -17.12 -13.45
N GLN A 120 -4.22 -17.14 -12.29
CA GLN A 120 -3.64 -17.61 -11.03
C GLN A 120 -3.14 -19.07 -11.09
N GLY A 121 -3.82 -19.95 -11.83
CA GLY A 121 -3.43 -21.35 -11.95
C GLY A 121 -2.31 -21.64 -12.97
N LYS A 122 -1.96 -20.69 -13.85
CA LYS A 122 -0.96 -20.91 -14.92
C LYS A 122 0.39 -20.27 -14.65
N GLU A 123 0.47 -19.29 -13.75
CA GLU A 123 1.77 -18.76 -13.37
C GLU A 123 2.54 -19.77 -12.52
N THR A 124 3.59 -20.31 -13.10
CA THR A 124 4.53 -21.14 -12.34
C THR A 124 5.23 -20.30 -11.27
N ILE A 125 5.65 -20.96 -10.19
CA ILE A 125 6.43 -20.31 -9.13
C ILE A 125 7.64 -19.58 -9.75
N LEU A 126 8.30 -20.22 -10.71
CA LEU A 126 9.45 -19.70 -11.44
C LEU A 126 9.18 -18.40 -12.22
N THR A 127 8.03 -18.25 -12.88
CA THR A 127 7.73 -17.00 -13.62
C THR A 127 7.54 -15.83 -12.66
N GLY A 128 6.90 -16.06 -11.51
CA GLY A 128 6.76 -15.03 -10.47
C GLY A 128 8.11 -14.64 -9.86
N ILE A 129 8.97 -15.62 -9.62
CA ILE A 129 10.34 -15.39 -9.16
C ILE A 129 11.11 -14.53 -10.18
N LYS A 130 11.09 -14.91 -11.46
CA LYS A 130 11.75 -14.16 -12.53
C LYS A 130 11.24 -12.72 -12.62
N ARG A 131 9.92 -12.52 -12.54
CA ARG A 131 9.30 -11.18 -12.53
C ARG A 131 9.80 -10.36 -11.34
N SER A 132 9.95 -10.98 -10.17
CA SER A 132 10.45 -10.33 -8.95
C SER A 132 11.92 -9.89 -9.06
N PHE A 133 12.76 -10.65 -9.75
CA PHE A 133 14.14 -10.25 -10.04
C PHE A 133 14.25 -9.17 -11.12
N LEU A 134 13.33 -9.16 -12.10
CA LEU A 134 13.35 -8.17 -13.17
C LEU A 134 12.72 -6.83 -12.75
N PHE A 135 11.86 -6.83 -11.72
CA PHE A 135 11.15 -5.63 -11.29
C PHE A 135 12.07 -4.47 -10.86
N PRO A 136 13.13 -4.67 -10.05
CA PRO A 136 14.07 -3.60 -9.68
C PRO A 136 14.97 -3.11 -10.83
N LEU A 137 15.01 -3.84 -11.96
CA LEU A 137 15.79 -3.45 -13.14
C LEU A 137 15.01 -2.53 -14.09
N ARG A 138 13.73 -2.27 -13.82
CA ARG A 138 12.95 -1.29 -14.57
C ARG A 138 13.57 0.10 -14.35
N ALA A 139 13.57 0.95 -15.37
CA ALA A 139 14.31 2.22 -15.34
C ALA A 139 13.94 3.09 -14.12
N GLU A 140 12.65 3.22 -13.81
CA GLU A 140 12.15 4.05 -12.70
C GLU A 140 12.54 3.50 -11.32
N SER A 141 12.43 2.18 -11.12
CA SER A 141 12.84 1.54 -9.86
C SER A 141 14.36 1.56 -9.70
N LEU A 142 15.12 1.33 -10.78
CA LEU A 142 16.58 1.39 -10.78
C LEU A 142 17.09 2.80 -10.44
N ILE A 143 16.47 3.85 -10.99
CA ILE A 143 16.79 5.24 -10.67
C ILE A 143 16.52 5.51 -9.18
N THR A 144 15.35 5.11 -8.68
CA THR A 144 14.97 5.30 -7.28
C THR A 144 15.93 4.57 -6.33
N ILE A 145 16.27 3.32 -6.64
CA ILE A 145 17.26 2.50 -5.92
C ILE A 145 18.63 3.17 -5.96
N GLY A 146 19.06 3.67 -7.11
CA GLY A 146 20.35 4.36 -7.28
C GLY A 146 20.44 5.63 -6.44
N ILE A 147 19.40 6.47 -6.45
CA ILE A 147 19.31 7.70 -5.65
C ILE A 147 19.34 7.36 -4.15
N LEU A 148 18.57 6.36 -3.71
CA LEU A 148 18.54 5.95 -2.30
C LEU A 148 19.85 5.32 -1.86
N ALA A 149 20.46 4.47 -2.68
CA ALA A 149 21.78 3.89 -2.43
C ALA A 149 22.84 4.98 -2.28
N PHE A 150 22.82 5.98 -3.17
CA PHE A 150 23.74 7.10 -3.11
C PHE A 150 23.50 7.97 -1.87
N ALA A 151 22.25 8.38 -1.62
CA ALA A 151 21.90 9.21 -0.47
C ALA A 151 22.22 8.52 0.86
N TYR A 152 21.86 7.24 1.00
CA TYR A 152 22.13 6.46 2.20
C TYR A 152 23.62 6.15 2.37
N SER A 153 24.34 5.86 1.29
CA SER A 153 25.80 5.68 1.33
C SER A 153 26.52 6.96 1.73
N LEU A 154 26.13 8.11 1.18
CA LEU A 154 26.68 9.41 1.55
C LEU A 154 26.37 9.72 3.02
N PHE A 155 25.12 9.54 3.42
CA PHE A 155 24.66 9.76 4.79
C PHE A 155 25.42 8.89 5.81
N THR A 156 25.50 7.58 5.56
CA THR A 156 26.25 6.66 6.44
C THR A 156 27.75 6.93 6.44
N SER A 157 28.35 7.29 5.30
CA SER A 157 29.78 7.63 5.23
C SER A 157 30.10 8.90 6.03
N VAL A 158 29.28 9.94 5.90
CA VAL A 158 29.43 11.19 6.68
C VAL A 158 29.29 10.93 8.18
N LEU A 159 28.34 10.08 8.56
CA LEU A 159 28.10 9.75 9.97
C LEU A 159 29.17 8.83 10.57
N GLN A 160 29.66 7.85 9.81
CA GLN A 160 30.73 6.95 10.26
C GLN A 160 32.09 7.65 10.37
N PHE A 161 32.30 8.77 9.66
CA PHE A 161 33.45 9.64 9.87
C PHE A 161 33.45 10.36 11.23
N VAL A 162 32.33 10.32 11.96
CA VAL A 162 32.14 10.96 13.26
C VAL A 162 31.89 9.91 14.36
N PRO A 163 32.71 8.85 14.52
CA PRO A 163 32.47 7.85 15.57
C PRO A 163 32.70 8.44 16.97
N GLY A 164 33.49 9.51 17.08
CA GLY A 164 33.65 10.28 18.33
C GLY A 164 32.55 11.32 18.61
N GLY A 165 31.70 11.67 17.63
CA GLY A 165 30.76 12.79 17.77
C GLY A 165 29.36 12.43 18.25
N MET A 166 29.00 11.15 18.45
CA MET A 166 27.80 10.87 19.25
C MET A 166 27.99 11.27 20.72
N LEU A 167 29.23 11.21 21.22
CA LEU A 167 29.59 11.69 22.56
C LEU A 167 30.10 13.14 22.55
N ALA A 168 30.83 13.57 21.50
CA ALA A 168 31.42 14.92 21.43
C ALA A 168 30.60 15.96 20.62
N GLY A 169 29.74 15.54 19.69
CA GLY A 169 29.01 16.38 18.73
C GLY A 169 27.70 16.97 19.26
N GLY A 170 27.35 16.66 20.52
CA GLY A 170 26.17 17.19 21.21
C GLY A 170 24.83 16.73 20.61
N PHE A 171 23.75 17.08 21.31
CA PHE A 171 22.37 16.73 20.96
C PHE A 171 21.98 17.09 19.52
N ARG A 172 22.57 18.14 18.94
CA ARG A 172 22.25 18.62 17.58
C ARG A 172 22.66 17.64 16.48
N MET A 173 23.86 17.04 16.57
CA MET A 173 24.32 16.06 15.58
C MET A 173 23.53 14.76 15.67
N MET A 174 23.18 14.34 16.88
CA MET A 174 22.30 13.19 17.10
C MET A 174 20.90 13.43 16.51
N ALA A 175 20.30 14.61 16.75
CA ALA A 175 19.00 14.96 16.19
C ALA A 175 19.01 14.96 14.65
N LEU A 176 20.05 15.52 14.03
CA LEU A 176 20.21 15.54 12.57
C LEU A 176 20.37 14.12 12.01
N GLN A 177 21.14 13.26 12.69
CA GLN A 177 21.28 11.85 12.33
C GLN A 177 19.95 11.10 12.45
N VAL A 178 19.19 11.30 13.53
CA VAL A 178 17.88 10.65 13.70
C VAL A 178 16.91 11.12 12.61
N MET A 179 16.83 12.44 12.37
CA MET A 179 15.95 13.01 11.35
C MET A 179 16.31 12.54 9.94
N GLY A 180 17.60 12.54 9.59
CA GLY A 180 18.06 12.04 8.29
C GLY A 180 17.78 10.56 8.10
N THR A 181 17.94 9.76 9.16
CA THR A 181 17.60 8.33 9.13
C THR A 181 16.10 8.13 8.96
N ILE A 182 15.27 8.86 9.71
CA ILE A 182 13.81 8.81 9.60
C ILE A 182 13.34 9.19 8.19
N LEU A 183 13.94 10.21 7.58
CA LEU A 183 13.55 10.67 6.25
C LEU A 183 13.93 9.63 5.18
N ILE A 184 15.18 9.16 5.15
CA ILE A 184 15.62 8.19 4.13
C ILE A 184 14.94 6.84 4.34
N LEU A 185 14.88 6.35 5.58
CA LEU A 185 14.22 5.09 5.90
C LEU A 185 12.71 5.18 5.64
N GLY A 186 12.07 6.27 6.06
CA GLY A 186 10.64 6.50 5.86
C GLY A 186 10.28 6.49 4.38
N TYR A 187 10.99 7.27 3.56
CA TYR A 187 10.77 7.28 2.13
C TYR A 187 10.98 5.90 1.50
N PHE A 188 12.05 5.19 1.90
CA PHE A 188 12.28 3.84 1.40
C PHE A 188 11.19 2.85 1.83
N THR A 189 10.72 2.92 3.08
CA THR A 189 9.61 2.08 3.56
C THR A 189 8.31 2.36 2.82
N HIS A 190 8.01 3.63 2.55
CA HIS A 190 6.86 4.04 1.75
C HIS A 190 6.94 3.45 0.34
N PHE A 191 8.09 3.60 -0.32
CA PHE A 191 8.35 3.00 -1.63
C PHE A 191 8.17 1.47 -1.63
N LEU A 192 8.72 0.76 -0.64
CA LEU A 192 8.52 -0.68 -0.50
C LEU A 192 7.04 -1.05 -0.31
N PHE A 193 6.30 -0.31 0.51
CA PHE A 193 4.89 -0.58 0.78
C PHE A 193 4.02 -0.33 -0.45
N GLN A 194 4.34 0.67 -1.27
CA GLN A 194 3.69 0.83 -2.57
C GLN A 194 3.95 -0.36 -3.49
N ILE A 195 5.20 -0.83 -3.58
CA ILE A 195 5.55 -2.04 -4.36
C ILE A 195 4.79 -3.26 -3.85
N PHE A 196 4.69 -3.45 -2.54
CA PHE A 196 3.90 -4.52 -1.94
C PHE A 196 2.44 -4.45 -2.36
N ARG A 197 1.82 -3.27 -2.27
CA ARG A 197 0.41 -3.05 -2.61
C ARG A 197 0.17 -3.35 -4.09
N ILE A 198 1.00 -2.82 -4.99
CA ILE A 198 0.91 -3.07 -6.43
C ILE A 198 1.05 -4.58 -6.75
N ALA A 199 2.10 -5.22 -6.22
CA ALA A 199 2.35 -6.64 -6.44
C ALA A 199 1.23 -7.53 -5.86
N SER A 200 0.56 -7.09 -4.81
CA SER A 200 -0.58 -7.82 -4.21
C SER A 200 -1.84 -7.83 -5.08
N VAL A 201 -1.94 -6.89 -6.05
CA VAL A 201 -3.05 -6.78 -7.00
C VAL A 201 -2.70 -7.40 -8.36
N ASP A 202 -1.44 -7.82 -8.56
CA ASP A 202 -0.91 -8.30 -9.86
C ASP A 202 -0.92 -7.21 -10.94
N GLU A 203 -0.84 -5.96 -10.51
CA GLU A 203 -0.62 -4.81 -11.39
C GLU A 203 0.87 -4.65 -11.66
N ASP A 204 1.21 -4.29 -12.89
CA ASP A 204 2.59 -4.02 -13.32
C ASP A 204 2.95 -2.55 -13.26
N ASP A 205 2.03 -1.69 -12.81
CA ASP A 205 2.25 -0.25 -12.82
C ASP A 205 3.32 0.12 -11.79
N LEU A 206 4.29 0.92 -12.21
CA LEU A 206 5.36 1.36 -11.33
C LEU A 206 4.80 2.42 -10.37
N PRO A 207 5.19 2.39 -9.08
CA PRO A 207 4.88 3.48 -8.19
C PRO A 207 5.53 4.76 -8.70
N LEU A 208 4.74 5.82 -8.86
CA LEU A 208 5.27 7.16 -9.15
C LEU A 208 6.10 7.61 -7.94
N ALA A 209 7.42 7.56 -8.09
CA ALA A 209 8.37 7.92 -7.03
C ALA A 209 8.33 9.42 -6.64
N MET A 210 7.50 10.25 -7.27
CA MET A 210 7.54 11.71 -7.09
C MET A 210 6.44 12.29 -6.18
N ASP A 211 5.46 11.49 -5.75
CA ASP A 211 4.42 11.99 -4.84
C ASP A 211 4.92 11.94 -3.39
N PHE A 212 5.52 13.05 -2.95
CA PHE A 212 6.00 13.21 -1.57
C PHE A 212 4.85 13.62 -0.64
N ASP A 213 4.14 12.64 -0.09
CA ASP A 213 3.18 12.84 0.99
C ASP A 213 3.83 12.48 2.34
N GLN A 214 4.20 13.51 3.12
CA GLN A 214 4.89 13.34 4.39
C GLN A 214 4.06 12.52 5.40
N ASP A 215 2.73 12.68 5.41
CA ASP A 215 1.87 11.97 6.35
C ASP A 215 1.79 10.48 5.99
N ALA A 216 1.75 10.17 4.68
CA ALA A 216 1.81 8.80 4.19
C ALA A 216 3.16 8.14 4.51
N ILE A 217 4.27 8.87 4.32
CA ILE A 217 5.63 8.39 4.64
C ILE A 217 5.76 8.07 6.13
N LEU A 218 5.32 8.97 7.00
CA LEU A 218 5.37 8.76 8.46
C LEU A 218 4.47 7.59 8.89
N THR A 219 3.29 7.45 8.29
CA THR A 219 2.37 6.35 8.56
C THR A 219 2.97 5.00 8.15
N ASP A 220 3.57 4.92 6.96
CA ASP A 220 4.20 3.68 6.48
C ASP A 220 5.46 3.34 7.29
N LEU A 221 6.26 4.34 7.70
CA LEU A 221 7.39 4.15 8.61
C LEU A 221 6.93 3.63 9.98
N TRP A 222 5.86 4.20 10.53
CA TRP A 222 5.28 3.75 11.79
C TRP A 222 4.77 2.30 11.69
N ASN A 223 4.11 1.96 10.58
CA ASN A 223 3.67 0.61 10.30
C ASN A 223 4.86 -0.38 10.17
N TRP A 224 5.96 0.04 9.55
CA TRP A 224 7.19 -0.73 9.50
C TRP A 224 7.80 -0.95 10.90
N LEU A 225 7.88 0.10 11.72
CA LEU A 225 8.40 0.04 13.08
C LEU A 225 7.55 -0.88 13.96
N THR A 226 6.22 -0.80 13.86
CA THR A 226 5.32 -1.67 14.62
C THR A 226 5.41 -3.13 14.18
N ALA A 227 5.56 -3.40 12.88
CA ALA A 227 5.80 -4.75 12.37
C ALA A 227 7.14 -5.32 12.89
N ALA A 228 8.19 -4.51 12.90
CA ALA A 228 9.47 -4.88 13.49
C ALA A 228 9.32 -5.14 14.99
N TRP A 229 8.71 -4.22 15.73
CA TRP A 229 8.45 -4.36 17.16
C TRP A 229 7.74 -5.67 17.49
N TRP A 230 6.63 -5.98 16.82
CA TRP A 230 5.88 -7.22 17.04
C TRP A 230 6.68 -8.47 16.70
N SER A 231 7.50 -8.42 15.64
CA SER A 231 8.32 -9.56 15.21
C SER A 231 9.46 -9.86 16.18
N PHE A 232 10.06 -8.83 16.77
CA PHE A 232 11.19 -8.94 17.69
C PHE A 232 10.81 -8.93 19.18
N LEU A 233 9.53 -8.71 19.52
CA LEU A 233 9.05 -8.71 20.90
C LEU A 233 9.43 -10.00 21.64
N PHE A 234 9.28 -11.16 21.00
CA PHE A 234 9.66 -12.45 21.56
C PHE A 234 11.15 -12.56 21.86
N TYR A 235 12.00 -12.01 20.98
CA TYR A 235 13.44 -11.95 21.22
C TYR A 235 13.77 -11.04 22.41
N GLY A 236 13.10 -9.89 22.52
CA GLY A 236 13.28 -8.98 23.66
C GLY A 236 12.88 -9.62 25.00
N VAL A 237 11.70 -10.25 25.06
CA VAL A 237 11.25 -10.98 26.26
C VAL A 237 12.20 -12.12 26.60
N PHE A 238 12.62 -12.89 25.60
CA PHE A 238 13.60 -13.96 25.81
C PHE A 238 14.93 -13.42 26.32
N ALA A 239 15.46 -12.34 25.74
CA ALA A 239 16.72 -11.74 26.16
C ALA A 239 16.67 -11.23 27.61
N LEU A 240 15.53 -10.68 28.05
CA LEU A 240 15.32 -10.27 29.43
C LEU A 240 15.31 -11.46 30.40
N ILE A 241 14.67 -12.57 30.04
CA ILE A 241 14.59 -13.77 30.89
C ILE A 241 15.94 -14.52 30.91
N ALA A 242 16.60 -14.62 29.75
CA ALA A 242 17.84 -15.38 29.57
C ALA A 242 19.09 -14.64 30.06
N GLY A 243 19.00 -13.32 30.29
CA GLY A 243 20.10 -12.49 30.79
C GLY A 243 20.67 -12.98 32.12
N ASP A 244 19.86 -13.69 32.91
CA ASP A 244 20.23 -14.20 34.24
C ASP A 244 20.79 -15.64 34.25
N LEU A 245 20.70 -16.38 33.12
CA LEU A 245 20.97 -17.82 33.07
C LEU A 245 22.37 -18.14 32.50
N GLY A 246 23.43 -17.89 33.27
CA GLY A 246 24.84 -17.88 32.84
C GLY A 246 25.49 -19.15 32.26
N SER A 247 25.20 -19.53 31.01
CA SER A 247 26.11 -20.34 30.17
C SER A 247 26.21 -19.75 28.75
N LEU A 248 27.42 -19.46 28.26
CA LEU A 248 27.62 -18.76 26.99
C LEU A 248 27.39 -19.65 25.74
N GLY A 249 27.55 -20.97 25.87
CA GLY A 249 27.49 -21.93 24.76
C GLY A 249 26.07 -22.24 24.28
N ASP A 250 25.22 -22.77 25.17
CA ASP A 250 23.85 -23.15 24.83
C ASP A 250 22.97 -21.93 24.49
N GLN A 251 23.30 -20.78 25.07
CA GLN A 251 22.66 -19.52 24.74
C GLN A 251 22.89 -19.08 23.29
N PHE A 252 24.01 -19.45 22.65
CA PHE A 252 24.27 -19.00 21.27
C PHE A 252 23.29 -19.64 20.28
N ILE A 253 23.11 -20.97 20.35
CA ILE A 253 22.19 -21.70 19.47
C ILE A 253 20.75 -21.26 19.72
N LEU A 254 20.36 -21.11 20.99
CA LEU A 254 19.02 -20.68 21.35
C LEU A 254 18.72 -19.24 20.92
N ARG A 255 19.64 -18.30 21.17
CA ARG A 255 19.52 -16.89 20.71
C ARG A 255 19.45 -16.83 19.18
N GLY A 256 20.29 -17.60 18.49
CA GLY A 256 20.30 -17.68 17.03
C GLY A 256 18.98 -18.23 16.48
N THR A 257 18.43 -19.26 17.11
CA THR A 257 17.15 -19.87 16.72
C THR A 257 15.99 -18.90 16.91
N ILE A 258 15.92 -18.22 18.05
CA ILE A 258 14.85 -17.24 18.33
C ILE A 258 14.97 -16.03 17.41
N LEU A 259 16.20 -15.54 17.17
CA LEU A 259 16.44 -14.47 16.20
C LEU A 259 16.00 -14.89 14.79
N GLY A 260 16.33 -16.12 14.37
CA GLY A 260 15.89 -16.70 13.10
C GLY A 260 14.36 -16.76 12.99
N CYS A 261 13.67 -17.17 14.06
CA CYS A 261 12.21 -17.14 14.11
C CYS A 261 11.65 -15.71 13.98
N CYS A 262 12.24 -14.72 14.67
CA CYS A 262 11.83 -13.32 14.57
C CYS A 262 12.02 -12.77 13.15
N LEU A 263 13.16 -13.07 12.52
CA LEU A 263 13.44 -12.72 11.13
C LEU A 263 12.49 -13.43 10.15
N ALA A 264 12.07 -14.66 10.46
CA ALA A 264 11.07 -15.37 9.67
C ALA A 264 9.65 -14.79 9.84
N LEU A 265 9.32 -14.15 10.96
CA LEU A 265 8.04 -13.47 11.16
C LEU A 265 7.98 -12.11 10.44
N LEU A 266 9.11 -11.41 10.34
CA LEU A 266 9.19 -10.02 9.89
C LEU A 266 8.59 -9.77 8.49
N PRO A 267 8.91 -10.51 7.41
CA PRO A 267 8.36 -10.24 6.08
C PRO A 267 6.84 -10.35 6.03
N MET A 268 6.28 -11.35 6.71
CA MET A 268 4.85 -11.56 6.78
C MET A 268 4.15 -10.47 7.63
N ALA A 269 4.79 -10.02 8.72
CA ALA A 269 4.30 -8.89 9.50
C ALA A 269 4.31 -7.58 8.69
N LEU A 270 5.40 -7.30 7.96
CA LEU A 270 5.51 -6.13 7.08
C LEU A 270 4.45 -6.13 5.98
N MET A 271 4.20 -7.30 5.39
CA MET A 271 3.16 -7.45 4.37
C MET A 271 1.76 -7.20 4.95
N SER A 272 1.48 -7.69 6.16
CA SER A 272 0.22 -7.39 6.86
C SER A 272 0.08 -5.89 7.15
N ALA A 273 1.15 -5.25 7.64
CA ALA A 273 1.20 -3.82 7.92
C ALA A 273 0.93 -2.98 6.66
N ALA A 274 1.55 -3.34 5.54
CA ALA A 274 1.42 -2.65 4.27
C ALA A 274 -0.01 -2.72 3.71
N LEU A 275 -0.71 -3.84 3.91
CA LEU A 275 -2.03 -4.10 3.34
C LEU A 275 -3.20 -3.61 4.21
N HIS A 276 -3.07 -3.64 5.54
CA HIS A 276 -4.16 -3.29 6.45
C HIS A 276 -4.15 -1.85 6.95
N LEU A 277 -3.07 -1.09 6.74
CA LEU A 277 -2.90 0.29 7.24
C LEU A 277 -3.15 0.44 8.75
N GLN A 278 -3.17 -0.66 9.49
CA GLN A 278 -3.43 -0.72 10.92
C GLN A 278 -2.26 -1.42 11.59
N TRP A 279 -1.66 -0.77 12.58
CA TRP A 279 -0.58 -1.32 13.41
C TRP A 279 -0.92 -2.67 14.07
N LEU A 280 -2.20 -2.87 14.43
CA LEU A 280 -2.72 -4.12 15.01
C LEU A 280 -2.74 -5.30 14.02
N ALA A 281 -2.68 -5.05 12.71
CA ALA A 281 -2.64 -6.12 11.72
C ALA A 281 -1.32 -6.90 11.75
N SER A 282 -0.26 -6.31 12.31
CA SER A 282 1.02 -6.98 12.51
C SER A 282 1.07 -7.89 13.74
N ASN A 283 -0.09 -8.17 14.36
CA ASN A 283 -0.17 -9.03 15.54
C ASN A 283 0.44 -10.42 15.22
N PRO A 284 1.38 -10.91 16.05
CA PRO A 284 2.08 -12.17 15.80
C PRO A 284 1.12 -13.36 15.65
N TRP A 285 -0.04 -13.36 16.29
CA TRP A 285 -1.03 -14.44 16.14
C TRP A 285 -1.60 -14.49 14.71
N THR A 286 -1.96 -13.34 14.15
CA THR A 286 -2.50 -13.22 12.78
C THR A 286 -1.47 -13.57 11.72
N VAL A 287 -0.20 -13.22 12.00
CA VAL A 287 0.94 -13.52 11.12
C VAL A 287 1.29 -15.01 11.19
N LEU A 288 1.37 -15.59 12.38
CA LEU A 288 1.73 -17.01 12.58
C LEU A 288 0.67 -17.94 11.98
N THR A 289 -0.62 -17.64 12.19
CA THR A 289 -1.72 -18.42 11.58
C THR A 289 -1.65 -18.40 10.06
N ALA A 290 -1.30 -17.27 9.46
CA ALA A 290 -1.11 -17.17 8.02
C ALA A 290 0.12 -17.96 7.55
N ILE A 291 1.26 -17.85 8.24
CA ILE A 291 2.48 -18.63 7.94
C ILE A 291 2.17 -20.13 7.99
N CYS A 292 1.50 -20.62 9.03
CA CYS A 292 1.15 -22.04 9.16
C CYS A 292 0.27 -22.55 8.01
N ARG A 293 -0.63 -21.71 7.47
CA ARG A 293 -1.47 -22.07 6.32
C ARG A 293 -0.72 -22.13 4.99
N THR A 294 0.41 -21.43 4.89
CA THR A 294 1.22 -21.32 3.67
C THR A 294 2.68 -21.71 3.92
N ALA A 295 2.93 -22.62 4.86
CA ALA A 295 4.26 -22.81 5.44
C ALA A 295 5.34 -23.17 4.41
N THR A 296 5.04 -24.10 3.50
CA THR A 296 5.99 -24.57 2.49
C THR A 296 6.34 -23.50 1.46
N GLU A 297 5.32 -22.83 0.91
CA GLU A 297 5.50 -21.75 -0.07
C GLU A 297 6.18 -20.53 0.57
N TYR A 298 5.82 -20.20 1.82
CA TYR A 298 6.44 -19.11 2.56
C TYR A 298 7.91 -19.40 2.86
N PHE A 299 8.22 -20.61 3.34
CA PHE A 299 9.60 -21.02 3.63
C PHE A 299 10.49 -20.99 2.38
N LEU A 300 9.99 -21.47 1.24
CA LEU A 300 10.72 -21.40 -0.03
C LEU A 300 10.99 -19.95 -0.45
N THR A 301 9.97 -19.09 -0.32
CA THR A 301 10.06 -17.65 -0.63
C THR A 301 11.07 -16.96 0.29
N LEU A 302 11.04 -17.28 1.59
CA LEU A 302 11.95 -16.78 2.60
C LEU A 302 13.40 -17.24 2.34
N LEU A 303 13.62 -18.49 1.96
CA LEU A 303 14.95 -19.01 1.64
C LEU A 303 15.53 -18.30 0.41
N MET A 304 14.72 -18.12 -0.64
CA MET A 304 15.18 -17.48 -1.87
C MET A 304 15.48 -15.99 -1.67
N PHE A 305 14.60 -15.24 -1.03
CA PHE A 305 14.82 -13.81 -0.81
C PHE A 305 15.78 -13.54 0.36
N GLY A 306 15.82 -14.43 1.36
CA GLY A 306 16.81 -14.40 2.42
C GLY A 306 18.22 -14.59 1.89
N THR A 307 18.44 -15.58 1.01
CA THR A 307 19.74 -15.76 0.33
C THR A 307 20.09 -14.56 -0.54
N LEU A 308 19.12 -13.97 -1.26
CA LEU A 308 19.34 -12.74 -2.01
C LEU A 308 19.80 -11.57 -1.12
N CYS A 309 19.24 -11.41 0.09
CA CYS A 309 19.67 -10.38 1.05
C CYS A 309 21.03 -10.68 1.71
N LEU A 310 21.45 -11.95 1.79
CA LEU A 310 22.77 -12.33 2.30
C LEU A 310 23.90 -12.05 1.29
N VAL A 311 23.62 -12.09 -0.02
CA VAL A 311 24.61 -11.81 -1.08
C VAL A 311 25.27 -10.42 -0.95
N PRO A 312 24.53 -9.31 -0.78
CA PRO A 312 25.12 -7.99 -0.51
C PRO A 312 26.05 -7.97 0.71
N LEU A 313 25.71 -8.71 1.77
CA LEU A 313 26.53 -8.79 2.97
C LEU A 313 27.84 -9.55 2.72
N ALA A 314 27.77 -10.67 1.99
CA ALA A 314 28.94 -11.44 1.59
C ALA A 314 29.86 -10.64 0.66
N ILE A 315 29.30 -9.97 -0.35
CA ILE A 315 30.05 -9.08 -1.25
C ILE A 315 30.67 -7.93 -0.45
N GLY A 316 29.91 -7.33 0.46
CA GLY A 316 30.40 -6.30 1.37
C GLY A 316 31.59 -6.77 2.20
N TYR A 317 31.60 -8.02 2.65
CA TYR A 317 32.73 -8.60 3.38
C TYR A 317 33.97 -8.84 2.48
N LEU A 318 33.76 -9.24 1.22
CA LEU A 318 34.83 -9.58 0.27
C LEU A 318 35.46 -8.36 -0.43
N LEU A 319 34.76 -7.23 -0.51
CA LEU A 319 35.27 -6.02 -1.17
C LEU A 319 36.41 -5.36 -0.38
N PRO A 320 37.43 -4.81 -1.07
CA PRO A 320 38.52 -4.08 -0.42
C PRO A 320 37.98 -2.86 0.34
N PRO A 321 38.69 -2.40 1.38
CA PRO A 321 38.21 -1.35 2.30
C PRO A 321 38.33 0.06 1.70
N ILE A 322 37.79 0.28 0.50
CA ILE A 322 37.57 1.62 -0.05
C ILE A 322 36.19 2.08 0.46
N PRO A 323 36.11 2.93 1.49
CA PRO A 323 34.91 3.09 2.31
C PRO A 323 33.69 3.50 1.47
N VAL A 324 33.80 4.57 0.68
CA VAL A 324 32.67 5.13 -0.07
C VAL A 324 32.16 4.17 -1.15
N VAL A 325 33.07 3.59 -1.94
CA VAL A 325 32.70 2.69 -3.05
C VAL A 325 32.11 1.39 -2.51
N ARG A 326 32.68 0.85 -1.43
CA ARG A 326 32.17 -0.35 -0.76
C ARG A 326 30.75 -0.11 -0.22
N HIS A 327 30.51 1.00 0.49
CA HIS A 327 29.17 1.32 1.00
C HIS A 327 28.16 1.51 -0.13
N LEU A 328 28.53 2.23 -1.19
CA LEU A 328 27.64 2.47 -2.32
C LEU A 328 27.21 1.16 -2.99
N ILE A 329 28.16 0.26 -3.27
CA ILE A 329 27.88 -1.04 -3.89
C ILE A 329 27.01 -1.90 -2.97
N VAL A 330 27.34 -1.99 -1.68
CA VAL A 330 26.57 -2.79 -0.71
C VAL A 330 25.14 -2.27 -0.60
N TRP A 331 24.94 -0.96 -0.47
CA TRP A 331 23.60 -0.38 -0.37
C TRP A 331 22.80 -0.49 -1.66
N LEU A 332 23.44 -0.33 -2.82
CA LEU A 332 22.80 -0.56 -4.12
C LEU A 332 22.27 -1.99 -4.22
N LEU A 333 23.10 -2.98 -3.89
CA LEU A 333 22.73 -4.39 -3.89
C LEU A 333 21.68 -4.71 -2.82
N MET A 334 21.76 -4.10 -1.65
CA MET A 334 20.80 -4.29 -0.57
C MET A 334 19.42 -3.72 -0.93
N PHE A 335 19.36 -2.51 -1.46
CA PHE A 335 18.12 -1.91 -1.92
C PHE A 335 17.52 -2.69 -3.09
N TYR A 336 18.34 -3.19 -4.01
CA TYR A 336 17.91 -4.12 -5.04
C TYR A 336 17.29 -5.39 -4.44
N ALA A 337 18.00 -6.05 -3.51
CA ALA A 337 17.55 -7.28 -2.88
C ALA A 337 16.23 -7.10 -2.12
N VAL A 338 16.11 -6.02 -1.34
CA VAL A 338 14.91 -5.71 -0.56
C VAL A 338 13.73 -5.35 -1.47
N THR A 339 13.96 -4.59 -2.54
CA THR A 339 12.92 -4.26 -3.53
C THR A 339 12.42 -5.51 -4.25
N ALA A 340 13.32 -6.39 -4.69
CA ALA A 340 12.98 -7.67 -5.30
C ALA A 340 12.17 -8.54 -4.33
N SER A 341 12.58 -8.55 -3.05
CA SER A 341 11.91 -9.28 -1.99
C SER A 341 10.50 -8.76 -1.75
N ALA A 342 10.31 -7.44 -1.67
CA ALA A 342 9.00 -6.83 -1.46
C ALA A 342 8.03 -7.19 -2.59
N TYR A 343 8.46 -7.05 -3.84
CA TYR A 343 7.64 -7.46 -4.99
C TYR A 343 7.34 -8.97 -4.97
N GLY A 344 8.33 -9.79 -4.64
CA GLY A 344 8.17 -11.24 -4.55
C GLY A 344 7.22 -11.70 -3.45
N PHE A 345 7.28 -11.09 -2.27
CA PHE A 345 6.35 -11.34 -1.18
C PHE A 345 4.94 -10.83 -1.51
N GLY A 346 4.80 -9.71 -2.23
CA GLY A 346 3.52 -9.25 -2.77
C GLY A 346 2.89 -10.27 -3.74
N ASN A 347 3.68 -10.82 -4.67
CA ASN A 347 3.25 -11.90 -5.56
C ASN A 347 2.88 -13.18 -4.80
N PHE A 348 3.67 -13.55 -3.79
CA PHE A 348 3.39 -14.67 -2.90
C PHE A 348 2.02 -14.51 -2.24
N TYR A 349 1.72 -13.31 -1.73
CA TYR A 349 0.42 -13.00 -1.17
C TYR A 349 -0.69 -13.08 -2.21
N TYR A 350 -0.54 -12.49 -3.39
CA TYR A 350 -1.57 -12.54 -4.43
C TYR A 350 -1.98 -13.98 -4.78
N ARG A 351 -1.00 -14.88 -4.86
CA ARG A 351 -1.21 -16.32 -5.11
C ARG A 351 -1.91 -17.02 -3.94
N ASN A 352 -1.56 -16.65 -2.72
CA ASN A 352 -2.05 -17.30 -1.50
C ASN A 352 -3.18 -16.55 -0.78
N ARG A 353 -3.70 -15.45 -1.35
CA ARG A 353 -4.66 -14.55 -0.69
C ARG A 353 -5.88 -15.27 -0.09
N LYS A 354 -6.37 -16.31 -0.78
CA LYS A 354 -7.48 -17.15 -0.33
C LYS A 354 -7.14 -18.03 0.86
N LYS A 355 -5.91 -18.56 0.93
CA LYS A 355 -5.43 -19.38 2.05
C LYS A 355 -5.13 -18.50 3.27
N ILE A 356 -4.49 -17.36 3.04
CA ILE A 356 -4.13 -16.39 4.08
C ILE A 356 -5.42 -15.85 4.74
N GLY A 357 -6.40 -15.42 3.93
CA GLY A 357 -7.73 -15.07 4.42
C GLY A 357 -7.79 -13.81 5.28
N TRP A 358 -6.75 -12.96 5.24
CA TRP A 358 -6.72 -11.67 5.92
C TRP A 358 -7.82 -10.71 5.44
N PHE A 359 -8.24 -10.87 4.19
CA PHE A 359 -9.37 -10.16 3.64
C PHE A 359 -10.45 -11.19 3.34
N GLY A 360 -11.50 -11.22 4.16
CA GLY A 360 -12.76 -11.80 3.71
C GLY A 360 -13.14 -11.11 2.41
N GLU A 361 -13.29 -11.89 1.33
CA GLU A 361 -13.52 -11.46 -0.06
C GLU A 361 -13.32 -9.96 -0.28
N LEU A 362 -12.07 -9.53 -0.56
CA LEU A 362 -11.78 -8.14 -0.95
C LEU A 362 -12.91 -7.65 -1.87
N PRO A 363 -13.63 -6.56 -1.53
CA PRO A 363 -14.54 -5.97 -2.49
C PRO A 363 -13.71 -5.71 -3.75
N PRO A 364 -14.16 -6.16 -4.93
CA PRO A 364 -13.37 -6.08 -6.15
C PRO A 364 -12.91 -4.63 -6.34
N LEU A 365 -11.61 -4.43 -6.49
CA LEU A 365 -11.02 -3.15 -6.89
C LEU A 365 -11.68 -2.76 -8.23
N VAL A 366 -12.33 -1.60 -8.25
CA VAL A 366 -13.04 -1.04 -9.41
C VAL A 366 -12.23 0.10 -9.98
#